data_AF-A0A024RX89-F1
#
_entry.id   AF-A0A024RX89-F1
#
_cell.length_a   1.000
_cell.length_b   1.000
_cell.length_c   1.000
_cell.angle_alpha   90.00
_cell.angle_beta   90.00
_cell.angle_gamma   90.00
#
_symmetry.space_group_name_H-M   'P 1'
#
loop_
_entity.id
_entity.type
_entity.pdbx_description
1 polymer ?
#
loop_
_entity_poly.entity_id
_entity_poly.type
_entity_poly.pdbx_seq_one_letter_code
_entity_poly.pdbx_strand_id
1 'polypeptide(L)'
;TCRRLRNISIDPVLHHCRLRNARFLVASYLNSPCRPSIDDLTSRSIILTPNAIISRRLARSLISIRLSRRLASRLSASDLVQRSVLPQECVPGMVPVHVAPGLMARRKTVEKERIKDGLRRWISVKWKRQVHERAEDARRSDEIRGVGRVWKLRRFWERMSRGEMPVDGGRAW
;
A
#
# COMPACT_ATOMS: atom_id res chain seq x y z
N THR A 1 47.89 -39.19 -5.31
CA THR A 1 46.84 -40.16 -4.91
C THR A 1 47.50 -41.39 -4.30
N CYS A 2 47.14 -41.80 -3.08
CA CYS A 2 47.87 -42.87 -2.36
C CYS A 2 47.51 -44.27 -2.87
N ARG A 3 48.49 -44.99 -3.46
CA ARG A 3 48.37 -46.37 -3.97
C ARG A 3 47.85 -47.35 -2.90
N ARG A 4 48.25 -47.15 -1.65
CA ARG A 4 47.82 -47.94 -0.48
C ARG A 4 46.31 -47.84 -0.21
N LEU A 5 45.73 -46.65 -0.26
CA LEU A 5 44.28 -46.46 -0.05
C LEU A 5 43.47 -47.09 -1.18
N ARG A 6 44.00 -47.05 -2.40
CA ARG A 6 43.38 -47.71 -3.56
C ARG A 6 43.37 -49.24 -3.41
N ASN A 7 44.48 -49.83 -2.95
CA ASN A 7 44.53 -51.27 -2.67
C ASN A 7 43.55 -51.68 -1.56
N ILE A 8 43.49 -50.92 -0.46
CA ILE A 8 42.53 -51.18 0.64
C ILE A 8 41.08 -51.02 0.17
N SER A 9 40.80 -50.10 -0.76
CA SER A 9 39.44 -49.91 -1.27
C SER A 9 38.92 -51.06 -2.14
N ILE A 10 39.82 -51.88 -2.69
CA ILE A 10 39.54 -53.04 -3.54
C ILE A 10 39.68 -54.36 -2.75
N ASP A 11 40.05 -54.29 -1.46
CA ASP A 11 40.15 -55.46 -0.59
C ASP A 11 38.80 -56.20 -0.54
N PRO A 12 38.78 -57.52 -0.83
CA PRO A 12 37.54 -58.28 -0.96
C PRO A 12 36.81 -58.43 0.39
N VAL A 13 37.53 -58.49 1.51
CA VAL A 13 36.95 -58.61 2.85
C VAL A 13 36.30 -57.29 3.24
N LEU A 14 37.00 -56.19 3.02
CA LEU A 14 36.49 -54.85 3.32
C LEU A 14 35.31 -54.49 2.41
N HIS A 15 35.36 -54.91 1.13
CA HIS A 15 34.24 -54.79 0.20
C HIS A 15 33.01 -55.57 0.69
N HIS A 16 33.19 -56.82 1.14
CA HIS A 16 32.10 -57.65 1.67
C HIS A 16 31.45 -57.01 2.91
N CYS A 17 32.26 -56.52 3.86
CA CYS A 17 31.76 -55.80 5.04
C CYS A 17 31.00 -54.52 4.67
N ARG A 18 31.52 -53.71 3.74
CA ARG A 18 30.84 -52.51 3.25
C ARG A 18 29.51 -52.84 2.59
N LEU A 19 29.47 -53.89 1.78
CA LEU A 19 28.24 -54.33 1.12
C LEU A 19 27.19 -54.80 2.13
N ARG A 20 27.60 -55.57 3.15
CA ARG A 20 26.71 -56.01 4.25
C ARG A 20 26.16 -54.81 5.02
N ASN A 21 27.01 -53.84 5.36
CA ASN A 21 26.60 -52.63 6.08
C ASN A 21 25.68 -51.75 5.22
N ALA A 22 26.01 -51.56 3.94
CA ALA A 22 25.17 -50.79 3.02
C ALA A 22 23.78 -51.41 2.87
N ARG A 23 23.69 -52.75 2.74
CA ARG A 23 22.39 -53.46 2.70
C ARG A 23 21.56 -53.20 3.94
N PHE A 24 22.17 -53.25 5.12
CA PHE A 24 21.48 -52.96 6.39
C PHE A 24 21.01 -51.50 6.48
N LEU A 25 21.90 -50.55 6.19
CA LEU A 25 21.59 -49.12 6.26
C LEU A 25 20.53 -48.70 5.24
N VAL A 26 20.65 -49.13 3.98
CA VAL A 26 19.70 -48.80 2.92
C VAL A 26 18.30 -49.28 3.28
N ALA A 27 18.17 -50.51 3.78
CA ALA A 27 16.87 -51.01 4.24
C ALA A 27 16.28 -50.14 5.35
N SER A 28 17.10 -49.73 6.33
CA SER A 28 16.64 -48.88 7.44
C SER A 28 16.19 -47.48 6.98
N TYR A 29 16.91 -46.85 6.04
CA TYR A 29 16.55 -45.52 5.52
C TYR A 29 15.34 -45.55 4.59
N LEU A 30 15.17 -46.61 3.79
CA LEU A 30 14.00 -46.74 2.91
C LEU A 30 12.70 -46.97 3.70
N ASN A 31 12.79 -47.65 4.83
CA ASN A 31 11.67 -47.96 5.74
C ASN A 31 11.47 -46.90 6.85
N SER A 32 12.29 -45.84 6.87
CA SER A 32 12.21 -44.82 7.91
C SER A 32 10.93 -43.98 7.77
N PRO A 33 10.19 -43.72 8.86
CA PRO A 33 9.01 -42.85 8.83
C PRO A 33 9.34 -41.39 8.54
N CYS A 34 10.62 -40.99 8.63
CA CYS A 34 11.08 -39.65 8.26
C CYS A 34 11.22 -39.48 6.74
N ARG A 35 11.07 -40.55 5.95
CA ARG A 35 11.18 -40.48 4.49
C ARG A 35 9.90 -39.85 3.91
N PRO A 36 9.99 -38.71 3.19
CA PRO A 36 8.82 -38.10 2.58
C PRO A 36 8.23 -39.02 1.51
N SER A 37 6.90 -39.01 1.40
CA SER A 37 6.18 -39.77 0.38
C SER A 37 6.44 -39.19 -1.01
N ILE A 38 6.20 -39.99 -2.05
CA ILE A 38 6.34 -39.51 -3.44
C ILE A 38 5.38 -38.35 -3.75
N ASP A 39 4.21 -38.35 -3.10
CA ASP A 39 3.21 -37.29 -3.23
C ASP A 39 3.66 -35.98 -2.56
N ASP A 40 4.28 -36.06 -1.37
CA ASP A 40 4.88 -34.90 -0.70
C ASP A 40 6.03 -34.32 -1.56
N LEU A 41 6.88 -35.18 -2.13
CA LEU A 41 7.96 -34.76 -3.03
C LEU A 41 7.44 -34.14 -4.33
N THR A 42 6.32 -34.63 -4.86
CA THR A 42 5.68 -34.09 -6.07
C THR A 42 5.01 -32.75 -5.76
N SER A 43 4.33 -32.63 -4.62
CA SER A 43 3.72 -31.40 -4.12
C SER A 43 4.75 -30.30 -3.88
N ARG A 44 5.93 -30.66 -3.36
CA ARG A 44 7.09 -29.75 -3.22
C ARG A 44 7.80 -29.44 -4.54
N SER A 45 7.33 -29.98 -5.66
CA SER A 45 7.92 -29.83 -6.99
C SER A 45 9.36 -30.35 -7.12
N ILE A 46 9.76 -31.29 -6.25
CA ILE A 46 11.08 -31.93 -6.26
C ILE A 46 11.09 -33.04 -7.32
N ILE A 47 10.08 -33.90 -7.31
CA ILE A 47 9.87 -34.90 -8.36
C ILE A 47 8.92 -34.28 -9.40
N LEU A 48 9.37 -34.25 -10.65
CA LEU A 48 8.56 -33.75 -11.76
C LEU A 48 8.07 -34.91 -12.60
N THR A 49 6.75 -35.03 -12.73
CA THR A 49 6.15 -35.94 -13.71
C THR A 49 6.38 -35.41 -15.13
N PRO A 50 6.38 -36.27 -16.16
CA PRO A 50 6.49 -35.83 -17.56
C PRO A 50 5.47 -34.74 -17.92
N ASN A 51 4.24 -34.87 -17.42
CA ASN A 51 3.18 -33.88 -17.61
C ASN A 51 3.51 -32.54 -16.93
N ALA A 52 4.09 -32.55 -15.72
CA ALA A 52 4.54 -31.34 -15.05
C ALA A 52 5.68 -30.63 -15.81
N ILE A 53 6.55 -31.39 -16.48
CA ILE A 53 7.62 -30.81 -17.32
C ILE A 53 7.00 -30.12 -18.54
N ILE A 54 6.08 -30.78 -19.24
CA ILE A 54 5.40 -30.23 -20.42
C ILE A 54 4.55 -29.01 -20.04
N SER A 55 3.76 -29.09 -18.97
CA SER A 55 2.93 -27.99 -18.49
C SER A 55 3.76 -26.75 -18.13
N ARG A 56 4.94 -26.92 -17.51
CA ARG A 56 5.87 -25.82 -17.22
C ARG A 56 6.43 -25.18 -18.48
N ARG A 57 6.76 -25.98 -19.50
CA ARG A 57 7.23 -25.45 -20.80
C ARG A 57 6.14 -24.62 -21.47
N LEU A 58 4.91 -25.14 -21.51
CA LEU A 58 3.76 -24.43 -22.06
C LEU A 58 3.48 -23.14 -21.27
N ALA A 59 3.43 -23.21 -19.93
CA ALA A 59 3.19 -22.05 -19.08
C ALA A 59 4.23 -20.94 -19.30
N ARG A 60 5.52 -21.28 -19.40
CA ARG A 60 6.59 -20.32 -19.73
C ARG A 60 6.40 -19.70 -21.10
N SER A 61 6.05 -20.51 -22.11
CA SER A 61 5.78 -20.01 -23.47
C SER A 61 4.62 -19.01 -23.47
N LEU A 62 3.51 -19.35 -22.81
CA LEU A 62 2.34 -18.47 -22.69
C LEU A 62 2.66 -17.18 -21.91
N ILE A 63 3.43 -17.26 -20.83
CA ILE A 63 3.90 -16.08 -20.09
C ILE A 63 4.79 -15.21 -20.98
N SER A 64 5.71 -15.81 -21.75
CA SER A 64 6.58 -15.10 -22.68
C SER A 64 5.77 -14.35 -23.74
N ILE A 65 4.78 -15.00 -24.35
CA ILE A 65 3.89 -14.38 -25.35
C ILE A 65 3.07 -13.24 -24.71
N ARG A 66 2.57 -13.42 -23.48
CA ARG A 66 1.82 -12.36 -22.78
C ARG A 66 2.73 -11.17 -22.46
N LEU A 67 3.95 -11.42 -22.01
CA LEU A 67 4.92 -10.37 -21.70
C LEU A 67 5.34 -9.62 -22.95
N SER A 68 5.65 -10.30 -24.06
CA SER A 68 6.04 -9.63 -25.31
C SER A 68 4.95 -8.68 -25.81
N ARG A 69 3.69 -9.11 -25.78
CA ARG A 69 2.53 -8.27 -26.13
C ARG A 69 2.39 -7.06 -25.19
N ARG A 70 2.49 -7.26 -23.87
CA ARG A 70 2.37 -6.17 -22.88
C ARG A 70 3.53 -5.18 -22.92
N LEU A 71 4.73 -5.66 -23.24
CA LEU A 71 5.91 -4.81 -23.41
C LEU A 71 5.81 -3.97 -24.69
N ALA A 72 5.28 -4.54 -25.78
CA ALA A 72 5.01 -3.78 -27.00
C ALA A 72 3.96 -2.68 -26.78
N SER A 73 2.95 -2.92 -25.95
CA SER A 73 1.93 -1.92 -25.60
C SER A 73 2.30 -1.04 -24.39
N ARG A 74 3.57 -1.04 -23.96
CA ARG A 74 4.00 -0.34 -22.74
C ARG A 74 4.00 1.17 -22.98
N LEU A 75 3.25 1.90 -22.14
CA LEU A 75 3.24 3.36 -22.15
C LEU A 75 4.61 3.92 -21.76
N SER A 76 4.97 5.06 -22.36
CA SER A 76 6.22 5.75 -22.06
C SER A 76 6.22 6.34 -20.64
N ALA A 77 7.41 6.63 -20.11
CA ALA A 77 7.53 7.23 -18.78
C ALA A 77 6.84 8.61 -18.70
N SER A 78 6.90 9.40 -19.77
CA SER A 78 6.19 10.68 -19.88
C SER A 78 4.68 10.52 -19.84
N ASP A 79 4.12 9.52 -20.52
CA ASP A 79 2.68 9.25 -20.51
C ASP A 79 2.19 8.85 -19.10
N LEU A 80 3.01 8.11 -18.35
CA LEU A 80 2.72 7.74 -16.98
C LEU A 80 2.72 8.95 -16.03
N VAL A 81 3.59 9.92 -16.27
CA VAL A 81 3.62 11.20 -15.55
C VAL A 81 2.38 12.03 -15.90
N GLN A 82 2.03 12.12 -17.19
CA GLN A 82 0.83 12.85 -17.64
C GLN A 82 -0.45 12.26 -17.03
N ARG A 83 -0.52 10.93 -16.87
CA ARG A 83 -1.64 10.24 -16.19
C ARG A 83 -1.55 10.29 -14.66
N SER A 84 -0.60 11.02 -14.08
CA SER A 84 -0.36 11.13 -12.63
C SER A 84 -0.09 9.80 -11.91
N VAL A 85 0.30 8.76 -12.64
CA VAL A 85 0.68 7.45 -12.08
C VAL A 85 2.06 7.51 -11.44
N LEU A 86 3.00 8.17 -12.13
CA LEU A 86 4.37 8.35 -11.66
C LEU A 86 4.65 9.85 -11.41
N PRO A 87 5.28 10.22 -10.29
CA PRO A 87 5.76 11.59 -10.12
C PRO A 87 6.89 11.91 -11.12
N GLN A 88 6.87 13.12 -11.67
CA GLN A 88 7.86 13.58 -12.65
C GLN A 88 9.30 13.54 -12.11
N GLU A 89 9.50 13.74 -10.80
CA GLU A 89 10.82 13.75 -10.17
C GLU A 89 11.47 12.36 -10.16
N CYS A 90 10.67 11.30 -10.28
CA CYS A 90 11.15 9.91 -10.38
C CYS A 90 11.58 9.51 -11.79
N VAL A 91 11.35 10.34 -12.82
CA VAL A 91 11.75 10.00 -14.19
C VAL A 91 13.09 10.66 -14.51
N PRO A 92 14.14 9.88 -14.84
CA PRO A 92 15.40 10.44 -15.29
C PRO A 92 15.21 11.32 -16.53
N GLY A 93 15.79 12.52 -16.52
CA GLY A 93 15.77 13.44 -17.66
C GLY A 93 14.52 14.33 -17.79
N MET A 94 13.47 14.16 -16.96
CA MET A 94 12.32 15.08 -16.95
C MET A 94 12.50 16.26 -15.99
N VAL A 95 13.35 16.11 -14.95
CA VAL A 95 13.62 17.14 -13.94
C VAL A 95 15.13 17.22 -13.72
N PRO A 96 15.73 18.41 -13.52
CA PRO A 96 17.17 18.57 -13.31
C PRO A 96 17.71 17.80 -12.11
N VAL A 97 16.89 17.57 -11.08
CA VAL A 97 17.22 16.72 -9.93
C VAL A 97 16.33 15.50 -9.93
N HIS A 98 16.92 14.35 -10.28
CA HIS A 98 16.27 13.07 -10.17
C HIS A 98 16.20 12.63 -8.70
N VAL A 99 15.00 12.27 -8.24
CA VAL A 99 14.78 11.76 -6.89
C VAL A 99 14.46 10.28 -6.94
N ALA A 100 15.21 9.49 -6.18
CA ALA A 100 14.97 8.06 -6.09
C ALA A 100 13.54 7.76 -5.59
N PRO A 101 12.82 6.78 -6.18
CA PRO A 101 11.45 6.44 -5.79
C PRO A 101 11.28 6.14 -4.29
N GLY A 102 12.28 5.52 -3.67
CA GLY A 102 12.26 5.21 -2.23
C GLY A 102 12.17 6.44 -1.32
N LEU A 103 12.57 7.62 -1.78
CA LEU A 103 12.51 8.86 -1.00
C LEU A 103 11.23 9.69 -1.27
N MET A 104 10.55 9.43 -2.38
CA MET A 104 9.41 10.26 -2.80
C MET A 104 8.19 10.12 -1.89
N ALA A 105 7.96 8.94 -1.31
CA ALA A 105 6.87 8.76 -0.35
C ALA A 105 7.07 9.70 0.87
N ARG A 106 8.29 9.72 1.43
CA ARG A 106 8.63 10.58 2.57
C ARG A 106 8.62 12.06 2.20
N ARG A 107 9.11 12.43 1.02
CA ARG A 107 9.06 13.81 0.55
C ARG A 107 7.63 14.31 0.40
N LYS A 108 6.76 13.52 -0.24
CA LYS A 108 5.34 13.87 -0.43
C LYS A 108 4.58 13.98 0.88
N THR A 109 4.86 13.13 1.87
CA THR A 109 4.21 13.27 3.19
C THR A 109 4.64 14.56 3.89
N VAL A 110 5.93 14.88 3.88
CA VAL A 110 6.44 16.15 4.43
C VAL A 110 5.83 17.35 3.72
N GLU A 111 5.77 17.33 2.39
CA GLU A 111 5.18 18.43 1.61
C GLU A 111 3.68 18.59 1.89
N LYS A 112 2.95 17.48 2.00
CA LYS A 112 1.54 17.48 2.38
C LYS A 112 1.32 18.10 3.76
N GLU A 113 2.13 17.74 4.75
CA GLU A 113 2.02 18.33 6.09
C GLU A 113 2.36 19.82 6.08
N ARG A 114 3.38 20.25 5.33
CA ARG A 114 3.69 21.68 5.15
C ARG A 114 2.53 22.46 4.55
N ILE A 115 1.88 21.93 3.51
CA ILE A 115 0.70 22.55 2.89
C ILE A 115 -0.46 22.61 3.89
N LYS A 116 -0.71 21.53 4.65
CA LYS A 116 -1.75 21.51 5.67
C LYS A 116 -1.51 22.57 6.76
N ASP A 117 -0.27 22.69 7.24
CA ASP A 117 0.10 23.67 8.25
C ASP A 117 -0.02 25.10 7.73
N GLY A 118 0.40 25.34 6.49
CA GLY A 118 0.22 26.62 5.81
C GLY A 118 -1.26 27.02 5.70
N LEU A 119 -2.11 26.08 5.26
CA LEU A 119 -3.55 26.29 5.19
C LEU A 119 -4.18 26.55 6.57
N ARG A 120 -3.79 25.79 7.60
CA ARG A 120 -4.29 26.02 8.97
C ARG A 120 -3.95 27.41 9.48
N ARG A 121 -2.72 27.88 9.22
CA ARG A 121 -2.29 29.24 9.60
C ARG A 121 -3.09 30.29 8.83
N TRP A 122 -3.24 30.13 7.51
CA TRP A 122 -4.00 31.06 6.68
C TRP A 122 -5.48 31.14 7.09
N ILE A 123 -6.12 29.99 7.33
CA ILE A 123 -7.50 29.93 7.83
C ILE A 123 -7.61 30.68 9.16
N SER A 124 -6.66 30.44 10.07
CA SER A 124 -6.71 31.01 11.41
C SER A 124 -6.52 32.53 11.44
N VAL A 125 -5.67 33.07 10.57
CA VAL A 125 -5.27 34.49 10.61
C VAL A 125 -6.07 35.35 9.64
N LYS A 126 -6.13 34.95 8.36
CA LYS A 126 -6.71 35.77 7.29
C LYS A 126 -8.19 35.45 7.11
N TRP A 127 -8.54 34.17 6.98
CA TRP A 127 -9.92 33.79 6.68
C TRP A 127 -10.87 34.08 7.84
N LYS A 128 -10.54 33.65 9.06
CA LYS A 128 -11.39 33.94 10.24
C LYS A 128 -11.63 35.43 10.44
N ARG A 129 -10.59 36.25 10.28
CA ARG A 129 -10.71 37.70 10.38
C ARG A 129 -11.61 38.27 9.28
N GLN A 130 -11.40 37.88 8.03
CA GLN A 130 -12.20 38.36 6.91
C GLN A 130 -13.66 37.89 6.97
N VAL A 131 -13.91 36.67 7.47
CA VAL A 131 -15.26 36.16 7.73
C VAL A 131 -15.90 36.91 8.88
N HIS A 132 -15.16 37.20 9.95
CA HIS A 132 -15.68 37.97 11.07
C HIS A 132 -16.01 39.41 10.66
N GLU A 133 -15.11 40.09 9.94
CA GLU A 133 -15.35 41.42 9.38
C GLU A 133 -16.58 41.45 8.47
N ARG A 134 -16.71 40.47 7.54
CA ARG A 134 -17.93 40.35 6.70
C ARG A 134 -19.19 40.05 7.50
N ALA A 135 -19.12 39.23 8.54
CA ALA A 135 -20.26 38.93 9.40
C ALA A 135 -20.69 40.16 10.20
N GLU A 136 -19.73 40.95 10.68
CA GLU A 136 -19.98 42.22 11.38
C GLU A 136 -20.52 43.30 10.42
N ASP A 137 -20.04 43.38 9.19
CA ASP A 137 -20.57 44.28 8.17
C ASP A 137 -21.99 43.89 7.74
N ALA A 138 -22.29 42.58 7.66
CA ALA A 138 -23.64 42.08 7.42
C ALA A 138 -24.58 42.40 8.59
N ARG A 139 -24.14 42.22 9.84
CA ARG A 139 -24.89 42.63 11.05
C ARG A 139 -25.18 44.13 11.06
N ARG A 140 -24.16 44.96 10.80
CA ARG A 140 -24.32 46.42 10.71
C ARG A 140 -25.28 46.81 9.59
N SER A 141 -25.22 46.14 8.44
CA SER A 141 -26.16 46.37 7.33
C SER A 141 -27.60 45.98 7.68
N ASP A 142 -27.79 44.86 8.38
CA ASP A 142 -29.10 44.40 8.87
C ASP A 142 -29.67 45.32 9.96
N GLU A 143 -28.81 45.93 10.79
CA GLU A 143 -29.19 46.91 11.81
C GLU A 143 -29.61 48.24 11.17
N ILE A 144 -28.84 48.74 10.20
CA ILE A 144 -29.14 49.97 9.44
C ILE A 144 -30.44 49.80 8.64
N ARG A 145 -30.65 48.65 8.00
CA ARG A 145 -31.90 48.33 7.29
C ARG A 145 -33.05 47.93 8.23
N GLY A 146 -32.80 47.82 9.53
CA GLY A 146 -33.81 47.48 10.54
C GLY A 146 -34.35 46.05 10.47
N VAL A 147 -33.75 45.17 9.64
CA VAL A 147 -34.18 43.79 9.42
C VAL A 147 -34.13 43.00 10.73
N GLY A 148 -33.12 43.23 11.58
CA GLY A 148 -33.01 42.61 12.90
C GLY A 148 -34.16 42.97 13.86
N ARG A 149 -34.74 44.18 13.75
CA ARG A 149 -35.90 44.61 14.56
C ARG A 149 -37.20 44.01 14.03
N VAL A 150 -37.40 44.02 12.72
CA VAL A 150 -38.56 43.40 12.05
C VAL A 150 -38.57 41.89 12.25
N TRP A 151 -37.41 41.25 12.16
CA TRP A 151 -37.27 39.81 12.39
C TRP A 151 -37.46 39.45 13.87
N LYS A 152 -36.97 40.26 14.82
CA LYS A 152 -37.27 40.09 16.26
C LYS A 152 -38.77 40.25 16.54
N LEU A 153 -39.46 41.21 15.92
CA LEU A 153 -40.92 41.37 16.03
C LEU A 153 -41.66 40.18 15.44
N ARG A 154 -41.30 39.73 14.24
CA ARG A 154 -41.90 38.55 13.58
C ARG A 154 -41.72 37.30 14.44
N ARG A 155 -40.51 37.08 14.97
CA ARG A 155 -40.18 35.95 15.85
C ARG A 155 -40.80 36.07 17.24
N PHE A 156 -41.15 37.27 17.69
CA PHE A 156 -41.92 37.52 18.91
C PHE A 156 -43.39 37.15 18.69
N TRP A 157 -44.00 37.63 17.59
CA TRP A 157 -45.38 37.29 17.23
C TRP A 157 -45.56 35.79 16.91
N GLU A 158 -44.61 35.15 16.24
CA GLU A 158 -44.59 33.69 16.03
C GLU A 158 -44.48 32.87 17.33
N ARG A 159 -43.97 33.48 18.40
CA ARG A 159 -43.84 32.85 19.74
C ARG A 159 -45.10 33.06 20.57
N MET A 160 -45.68 34.26 20.50
CA MET A 160 -47.02 34.57 21.03
C MET A 160 -48.10 33.68 20.41
N SER A 161 -48.04 33.43 19.10
CA SER A 161 -48.99 32.52 18.43
C SER A 161 -48.84 31.05 18.83
N ARG A 162 -47.71 30.67 19.44
CA ARG A 162 -47.46 29.33 20.00
C ARG A 162 -47.79 29.23 21.49
N GLY A 163 -48.23 30.32 22.12
CA GLY A 163 -48.65 30.34 23.52
C GLY A 163 -47.53 30.44 24.55
N GLU A 164 -46.28 30.67 24.11
CA GLU A 164 -45.13 30.86 25.01
C GLU A 164 -45.07 32.31 25.50
N MET A 165 -45.63 32.59 26.68
CA MET A 165 -45.55 33.91 27.31
C MET A 165 -44.13 34.16 27.84
N PRO A 166 -43.55 35.36 27.60
CA PRO A 166 -42.28 35.72 28.22
C PRO A 166 -42.48 35.80 29.74
N VAL A 167 -41.74 34.98 30.49
CA VAL A 167 -41.70 35.03 31.95
C VAL A 167 -41.07 36.36 32.34
N ASP A 168 -41.88 37.21 32.95
CA ASP A 168 -41.44 38.50 33.50
C ASP A 168 -40.48 38.23 34.66
N GLY A 169 -39.29 38.82 34.56
CA GLY A 169 -38.14 38.58 35.45
C GLY A 169 -37.42 39.89 35.70
N GLY A 170 -37.95 40.68 36.63
CA GLY A 170 -37.62 42.10 36.82
C GLY A 170 -36.23 42.45 37.33
N ARG A 171 -35.85 43.72 37.10
CA ARG A 171 -35.53 44.76 38.11
C ARG A 171 -35.30 46.09 37.35
N ALA A 172 -36.04 47.16 37.67
CA ALA A 172 -35.86 48.11 38.79
C ALA A 172 -34.62 49.01 38.61
N TRP A 173 -34.81 50.29 38.97
CA TRP A 173 -33.81 51.37 39.06
C TRP A 173 -32.46 50.91 39.59
#